data_AF-A0A837IB63-F1
#
_entry.id   AF-A0A837IB63-F1
#
_cell.length_a   1.000
_cell.length_b   1.000
_cell.length_c   1.000
_cell.angle_alpha   90.00
_cell.angle_beta   90.00
_cell.angle_gamma   90.00
#
_symmetry.space_group_name_H-M   'P 1'
#
loop_
_entity.id
_entity.type
_entity.pdbx_description
1 polymer ?
#
loop_
_entity_poly.entity_id
_entity_poly.type
_entity_poly.pdbx_seq_one_letter_code
_entity_poly.pdbx_strand_id
1 'polypeptide(L)'
;MRLAVTEGTVSGLVVWYVDVAGKTGTAEIDAGKKYINSWVVGFFPYDKPKYAFTVVMERGPHDNTIGGVYVMRQMFDWMNENTPEYLK
;
A
#
# COMPACT_ATOMS: atom_id res chain seq x y z
N MET A 1 6.13 -7.27 9.08
CA MET A 1 5.60 -6.08 8.37
C MET A 1 4.27 -5.56 8.93
N ARG A 2 3.60 -6.25 9.88
CA ARG A 2 2.28 -5.83 10.39
C ARG A 2 2.27 -4.47 11.11
N LEU A 3 3.30 -4.16 11.90
CA LEU A 3 3.40 -2.91 12.64
C LEU A 3 3.34 -1.67 11.74
N ALA A 4 3.87 -1.76 10.52
CA ALA A 4 3.82 -0.66 9.56
C ALA A 4 2.38 -0.33 9.11
N VAL A 5 1.47 -1.32 9.18
CA VAL A 5 0.04 -1.15 8.90
C VAL A 5 -0.70 -0.66 10.14
N THR A 6 -0.43 -1.22 11.33
CA THR A 6 -1.19 -0.83 12.53
C THR A 6 -0.77 0.53 13.09
N GLU A 7 0.49 0.91 12.94
CA GLU A 7 1.08 2.08 13.62
C GLU A 7 2.03 2.90 12.73
N GLY A 8 2.27 2.48 11.48
CA GLY A 8 3.30 3.07 10.62
C GLY A 8 2.77 3.74 9.35
N THR A 9 3.67 3.83 8.36
CA THR A 9 3.43 4.50 7.07
C THR A 9 2.41 3.82 6.16
N VAL A 10 1.97 2.61 6.51
CA VAL A 10 0.98 1.82 5.76
C VAL A 10 -0.40 1.86 6.46
N SER A 11 -0.59 2.76 7.43
CA SER A 11 -1.86 2.89 8.19
C SER A 11 -3.09 3.16 7.34
N GLY A 12 -2.93 3.69 6.12
CA GLY A 12 -4.02 3.82 5.15
C GLY A 12 -4.65 2.48 4.72
N LEU A 13 -3.96 1.34 4.91
CA LEU A 13 -4.48 0.00 4.62
C LEU A 13 -5.15 -0.67 5.83
N VAL A 14 -5.38 0.05 6.93
CA VAL A 14 -6.24 -0.45 8.00
C VAL A 14 -7.70 -0.39 7.53
N VAL A 15 -8.27 -1.57 7.33
CA VAL A 15 -9.64 -1.81 6.85
C VAL A 15 -10.29 -2.89 7.71
N TRP A 16 -11.61 -2.89 7.82
CA TRP A 16 -12.33 -3.83 8.68
C TRP A 16 -12.53 -5.22 8.06
N TYR A 17 -12.39 -5.34 6.74
CA TYR A 17 -12.75 -6.54 5.97
C TYR A 17 -11.58 -7.48 5.63
N VAL A 18 -10.31 -7.05 5.81
CA VAL A 18 -9.14 -7.92 5.62
C VAL A 18 -7.94 -7.40 6.41
N ASP A 19 -7.19 -8.31 7.03
CA ASP A 19 -5.91 -7.95 7.64
C ASP A 19 -4.77 -8.03 6.64
N VAL A 20 -3.90 -7.02 6.67
CA VAL A 20 -2.81 -6.83 5.71
C VAL A 20 -1.48 -6.65 6.43
N ALA A 21 -0.39 -7.14 5.84
CA ALA A 21 0.95 -6.68 6.18
C ALA A 21 1.60 -6.04 4.96
N GLY A 22 2.33 -4.94 5.17
CA GLY A 22 2.99 -4.26 4.07
C GLY A 22 4.09 -3.33 4.52
N LYS A 23 4.73 -2.69 3.54
CA LYS A 23 5.82 -1.75 3.73
C LYS A 23 5.75 -0.68 2.63
N THR A 24 5.92 0.58 3.01
CA THR A 24 6.16 1.65 2.04
C THR A 24 7.64 1.81 1.73
N GLY A 25 7.96 2.40 0.59
CA GLY A 25 9.28 2.92 0.30
C GLY A 25 9.22 4.11 -0.66
N THR A 26 10.32 4.87 -0.68
CA THR A 26 10.51 5.97 -1.62
C THR A 26 11.92 5.95 -2.20
N ALA A 27 12.07 6.50 -3.40
CA ALA A 27 13.37 6.70 -4.04
C ALA A 27 13.38 8.08 -4.71
N GLU A 28 14.35 8.92 -4.36
CA GLU A 28 14.62 10.17 -5.07
C GLU A 28 15.14 9.86 -6.47
N ILE A 29 14.60 10.52 -7.50
CA ILE A 29 14.93 10.24 -8.90
C ILE A 29 15.53 11.43 -9.66
N ASP A 30 15.71 12.58 -9.00
CA ASP A 30 16.32 13.75 -9.59
C ASP A 30 17.22 14.49 -8.59
N ALA A 31 18.29 15.13 -9.09
CA ALA A 31 19.22 15.90 -8.28
C ALA A 31 18.57 17.12 -7.61
N GLY A 32 17.48 17.63 -8.18
CA GLY A 32 16.70 18.73 -7.62
C GLY A 32 15.76 18.31 -6.49
N LYS A 33 15.68 17.01 -6.18
CA LYS A 33 14.78 16.42 -5.18
C LYS A 33 13.33 16.86 -5.35
N LYS A 34 12.88 17.01 -6.60
CA LYS A 34 11.51 17.42 -6.91
C LYS A 34 10.58 16.23 -7.03
N TYR A 35 11.13 15.07 -7.38
CA TYR A 35 10.38 13.88 -7.71
C TYR A 35 10.89 12.66 -6.96
N ILE A 36 9.94 11.80 -6.61
CA ILE A 36 10.21 10.49 -6.03
C ILE A 36 9.40 9.43 -6.77
N ASN A 37 9.92 8.21 -6.75
CA ASN A 37 9.07 7.03 -6.84
C ASN A 37 8.55 6.71 -5.44
N SER A 38 7.26 6.45 -5.32
CA SER A 38 6.56 6.06 -4.09
C SER A 38 5.98 4.69 -4.30
N TRP A 39 6.11 3.78 -3.33
CA TRP A 39 5.52 2.46 -3.45
C TRP A 39 5.01 1.89 -2.13
N VAL A 40 4.09 0.95 -2.25
CA VAL A 40 3.68 0.04 -1.18
C VAL A 40 3.74 -1.38 -1.70
N VAL A 41 4.28 -2.27 -0.87
CA VAL A 41 4.32 -3.71 -1.12
C VAL A 41 3.72 -4.43 0.08
N GLY A 42 3.07 -5.55 -0.15
CA GLY A 42 2.51 -6.31 0.96
C GLY A 42 1.85 -7.61 0.54
N PHE A 43 1.16 -8.22 1.49
CA PHE A 43 0.36 -9.42 1.29
C PHE A 43 -0.90 -9.42 2.15
N PHE A 44 -1.90 -10.18 1.70
CA PHE A 44 -3.16 -10.40 2.39
C PHE A 44 -3.75 -11.79 2.06
N PRO A 45 -4.61 -12.37 2.93
CA PRO A 45 -4.83 -11.97 4.33
C PRO A 45 -3.58 -12.18 5.21
N TYR A 46 -3.47 -11.45 6.33
CA TYR A 46 -2.26 -11.45 7.17
C TYR A 46 -1.94 -12.83 7.78
N ASP A 47 -2.94 -13.50 8.37
CA ASP A 47 -2.72 -14.75 9.12
C ASP A 47 -2.49 -15.97 8.21
N LYS A 48 -3.13 -15.98 7.04
CA LYS A 48 -3.00 -17.03 6.02
C LYS A 48 -2.79 -16.38 4.64
N PRO A 49 -1.56 -15.93 4.32
CA PRO A 49 -1.28 -15.19 3.09
C PRO A 49 -1.64 -15.98 1.84
N LYS A 50 -2.38 -15.34 0.93
CA LYS A 50 -2.78 -15.92 -0.38
C LYS A 50 -2.33 -15.04 -1.54
N TYR A 51 -2.33 -13.72 -1.33
CA TYR A 51 -2.04 -12.73 -2.37
C TYR A 51 -0.90 -11.82 -1.93
N ALA A 52 -0.01 -11.52 -2.85
CA ALA A 52 0.99 -10.47 -2.72
C ALA A 52 0.67 -9.34 -3.70
N PHE A 53 1.00 -8.11 -3.33
CA PHE A 53 0.78 -6.93 -4.18
C PHE A 53 1.98 -6.00 -4.15
N THR A 54 2.11 -5.22 -5.21
CA THR A 54 3.01 -4.07 -5.31
C THR A 54 2.31 -2.97 -6.09
N VAL A 55 2.40 -1.74 -5.59
CA VAL A 55 1.94 -0.54 -6.29
C VAL A 55 3.10 0.44 -6.31
N VAL A 56 3.51 0.84 -7.52
CA VAL A 56 4.57 1.82 -7.74
C VAL A 56 3.96 3.03 -8.44
N MET A 57 4.11 4.19 -7.80
CA MET A 57 3.76 5.50 -8.35
C MET A 57 5.07 6.19 -8.75
N GLU A 58 5.28 6.34 -10.06
CA GLU A 58 6.51 6.94 -10.58
C GLU A 58 6.42 8.46 -10.66
N ARG A 59 7.55 9.13 -10.43
CA ARG A 59 7.72 10.58 -10.63
C ARG A 59 6.64 11.43 -9.94
N GLY A 60 6.21 11.01 -8.76
CA GLY A 60 5.35 11.81 -7.90
C GLY A 60 6.10 13.01 -7.32
N PRO A 61 5.41 14.08 -6.88
CA PRO A 61 6.02 15.14 -6.08
C PRO A 61 6.78 14.57 -4.87
N HIS A 62 7.91 15.17 -4.50
CA HIS A 62 8.80 14.69 -3.43
C HIS A 62 8.11 14.44 -2.08
N ASP A 63 7.09 15.25 -1.77
CA ASP A 63 6.30 15.16 -0.55
C ASP A 63 5.27 14.02 -0.55
N ASN A 64 4.97 13.42 -1.72
CA ASN A 64 3.99 12.34 -1.85
C ASN A 64 4.57 10.95 -1.53
N THR A 65 5.00 10.78 -0.28
CA THR A 65 5.70 9.57 0.18
C THR A 65 4.79 8.34 0.38
N ILE A 66 3.46 8.53 0.37
CA ILE A 66 2.46 7.48 0.64
C ILE A 66 1.44 7.27 -0.49
N GLY A 67 1.65 7.86 -1.67
CA GLY A 67 0.73 7.74 -2.82
C GLY A 67 0.35 6.30 -3.19
N GLY A 68 1.30 5.36 -3.16
CA GLY A 68 1.01 3.95 -3.40
C GLY A 68 0.01 3.33 -2.41
N VAL A 69 0.04 3.77 -1.14
CA VAL A 69 -0.90 3.32 -0.10
C VAL A 69 -2.32 3.73 -0.44
N TYR A 70 -2.52 4.96 -0.92
CA TYR A 70 -3.83 5.48 -1.28
C TYR A 70 -4.44 4.73 -2.47
N VAL A 71 -3.63 4.37 -3.47
CA VAL A 71 -4.09 3.58 -4.62
C VAL A 71 -4.48 2.17 -4.19
N MET A 72 -3.65 1.51 -3.36
CA MET A 72 -3.96 0.17 -2.88
C MET A 72 -5.21 0.15 -1.97
N ARG A 73 -5.44 1.22 -1.20
CA ARG A 73 -6.67 1.36 -0.40
C ARG A 73 -7.92 1.34 -1.28
N GLN A 74 -7.93 2.10 -2.38
CA GLN A 74 -9.04 2.11 -3.32
C GLN A 74 -9.27 0.72 -3.95
N MET A 75 -8.20 0.00 -4.28
CA MET A 75 -8.32 -1.38 -4.77
C MET A 75 -8.98 -2.28 -3.73
N PHE A 76 -8.55 -2.22 -2.47
CA PHE A 76 -9.18 -3.02 -1.40
C PHE A 76 -10.65 -2.66 -1.18
N ASP A 77 -10.99 -1.37 -1.19
CA ASP A 77 -12.39 -0.93 -1.04
C ASP A 77 -13.24 -1.43 -2.22
N TRP A 78 -12.72 -1.36 -3.46
CA TRP A 78 -13.37 -1.93 -4.63
C TRP A 78 -13.52 -3.45 -4.54
N MET A 79 -12.49 -4.17 -4.09
CA MET A 79 -12.54 -5.62 -3.91
C MET A 79 -13.58 -6.03 -2.86
N ASN A 80 -13.73 -5.24 -1.79
CA ASN A 80 -14.71 -5.51 -0.75
C ASN A 80 -16.15 -5.43 -1.29
N GLU A 81 -16.40 -4.52 -2.23
CA GLU A 81 -17.72 -4.36 -2.85
C GLU A 81 -17.96 -5.35 -4.00
N ASN A 82 -16.95 -5.66 -4.80
CA ASN A 82 -17.13 -6.32 -6.10
C ASN A 82 -16.61 -7.76 -6.13
N THR A 83 -15.61 -8.09 -5.30
CA THR A 83 -14.94 -9.40 -5.29
C THR A 83 -14.55 -9.86 -3.88
N PRO A 84 -15.50 -9.88 -2.92
CA PRO A 84 -15.20 -10.15 -1.51
C PRO A 84 -14.65 -11.57 -1.25
N GLU A 85 -14.80 -12.49 -2.19
CA GLU A 85 -14.23 -13.85 -2.12
C GLU A 85 -12.70 -13.86 -2.01
N TYR A 86 -12.01 -12.82 -2.49
CA TYR A 86 -10.55 -12.72 -2.39
C TYR A 86 -10.06 -12.18 -1.03
N LEU A 87 -10.94 -11.63 -0.21
CA LEU A 87 -10.60 -11.01 1.08
C LEU A 87 -10.77 -11.96 2.28
N LYS A 88 -11.27 -13.17 2.04
CA LYS A 88 -11.53 -14.21 3.06
C LYS A 88 -10.35 -15.18 3.26
#